data_AF-A0A1I2UGF8-F1
#
_entry.id   AF-A0A1I2UGF8-F1
#
_cell.length_a   1.000
_cell.length_b   1.000
_cell.length_c   1.000
_cell.angle_alpha   90.00
_cell.angle_beta   90.00
_cell.angle_gamma   90.00
#
_symmetry.space_group_name_H-M   'P 1'
#
loop_
_entity.id
_entity.type
_entity.pdbx_description
1 polymer ?
#
loop_
_entity_poly.entity_id
_entity_poly.type
_entity_poly.pdbx_seq_one_letter_code
_entity_poly.pdbx_strand_id
1 'polypeptide(L)'
;MSNKQKTTFTTCEPTAILRYLVSLKDINVLAYHRTGPSQAIEIEQALDDPRCEQCGDRAYIKDRPKVRYIDLPVFGRPMSLLWRKHRLYCPNPDCQVTTWTNQ
;
A
#
# COMPACT_ATOMS: atom_id res chain seq x y z
N MET A 1 -25.04 -16.86 -33.36
CA MET A 1 -23.77 -16.09 -33.30
C MET A 1 -23.81 -15.22 -32.06
N SER A 2 -23.19 -15.67 -30.96
CA SER A 2 -23.20 -14.93 -29.70
C SER A 2 -22.23 -13.76 -29.79
N ASN A 3 -22.77 -12.55 -29.68
CA ASN A 3 -22.02 -11.31 -29.74
C ASN A 3 -21.16 -11.19 -28.47
N LYS A 4 -19.90 -11.65 -28.55
CA LYS A 4 -18.92 -11.43 -27.49
C LYS A 4 -18.66 -9.93 -27.41
N GLN A 5 -19.28 -9.26 -26.43
CA GLN A 5 -18.90 -7.91 -26.04
C GLN A 5 -17.41 -7.90 -25.70
N LYS A 6 -16.61 -7.32 -26.60
CA LYS A 6 -15.21 -6.98 -26.32
C LYS A 6 -15.26 -5.77 -25.39
N THR A 7 -15.39 -6.00 -24.09
CA THR A 7 -15.25 -4.95 -23.09
C THR A 7 -13.78 -4.55 -23.05
N THR A 8 -13.46 -3.38 -23.61
CA THR A 8 -12.17 -2.73 -23.37
C THR A 8 -12.12 -2.39 -21.88
N PHE A 9 -11.38 -3.18 -21.10
CA PHE A 9 -11.17 -2.94 -19.67
C PHE A 9 -10.20 -1.76 -19.49
N THR A 10 -10.68 -0.53 -19.71
CA THR A 10 -9.94 0.67 -19.34
C THR A 10 -10.24 0.98 -17.87
N THR A 11 -9.21 1.06 -17.05
CA THR A 11 -9.31 1.51 -15.64
C THR A 11 -8.50 2.78 -15.46
N CYS A 12 -8.99 3.68 -14.62
CA CYS A 12 -8.27 4.87 -14.16
C CYS A 12 -7.81 4.73 -12.70
N GLU A 13 -8.07 3.59 -12.06
CA GLU A 13 -7.69 3.35 -10.66
C GLU A 13 -6.19 3.03 -10.59
N PRO A 14 -5.38 3.84 -9.90
CA PRO A 14 -3.92 3.72 -9.96
C PRO A 14 -3.40 2.35 -9.50
N THR A 15 -4.00 1.76 -8.47
CA THR A 15 -3.59 0.45 -7.94
C THR A 15 -3.85 -0.65 -8.96
N ALA A 16 -5.00 -0.64 -9.62
CA ALA A 16 -5.38 -1.56 -10.67
C ALA A 16 -4.46 -1.42 -11.88
N ILE A 17 -4.14 -0.18 -12.29
CA ILE A 17 -3.19 0.07 -13.38
C ILE A 17 -1.83 -0.60 -13.07
N LEU A 18 -1.26 -0.35 -11.88
CA LEU A 18 0.04 -0.94 -11.51
C LEU A 18 -0.04 -2.46 -11.34
N ARG A 19 -1.11 -2.96 -10.74
CA ARG A 19 -1.34 -4.41 -10.61
C ARG A 19 -1.37 -5.10 -11.97
N TYR A 20 -2.05 -4.53 -12.96
CA TYR A 20 -2.21 -5.16 -14.27
C TYR A 20 -1.01 -4.94 -15.19
N LEU A 21 -0.42 -3.75 -15.21
CA LEU A 21 0.67 -3.43 -16.14
C LEU A 21 2.02 -3.99 -15.67
N VAL A 22 2.31 -3.95 -14.37
CA VAL A 22 3.63 -4.31 -13.83
C VAL A 22 3.56 -5.45 -12.81
N SER A 23 2.40 -6.10 -12.65
CA SER A 23 2.21 -7.20 -11.69
C SER A 23 2.55 -6.83 -10.24
N LEU A 24 2.42 -5.54 -9.88
CA LEU A 24 2.67 -5.08 -8.51
C LEU A 24 1.49 -5.48 -7.63
N LYS A 25 1.67 -6.57 -6.87
CA LYS A 25 0.67 -7.11 -5.94
C LYS A 25 0.89 -6.57 -4.53
N ASP A 26 -0.14 -6.70 -3.71
CA ASP A 26 -0.09 -6.42 -2.26
C ASP A 26 0.32 -5.00 -1.88
N ILE A 27 0.18 -4.05 -2.81
CA ILE A 27 0.44 -2.63 -2.62
C ILE A 27 -0.80 -1.85 -3.07
N ASN A 28 -1.18 -0.84 -2.29
CA ASN A 28 -2.15 0.17 -2.67
C ASN A 28 -1.41 1.49 -2.97
N VAL A 29 -1.75 2.12 -4.09
CA VAL A 29 -1.28 3.46 -4.42
C VAL A 29 -2.22 4.48 -3.81
N LEU A 30 -1.69 5.35 -2.96
CA LEU A 30 -2.49 6.26 -2.16
C LEU A 30 -2.52 7.67 -2.73
N ALA A 31 -1.36 8.16 -3.16
CA ALA A 31 -1.23 9.50 -3.68
C ALA A 31 0.03 9.65 -4.54
N TYR A 32 -0.02 10.62 -5.44
CA TYR A 32 1.15 11.15 -6.11
C TYR A 32 1.33 12.62 -5.70
N HIS A 33 2.45 12.91 -5.04
CA HIS A 33 2.80 14.23 -4.54
C HIS A 33 3.80 14.88 -5.48
N ARG A 34 3.59 16.16 -5.79
CA ARG A 34 4.54 16.96 -6.56
C ARG A 34 4.77 18.29 -5.87
N THR A 35 6.02 18.57 -5.51
CA THR A 35 6.41 19.79 -4.80
C THR A 35 7.66 20.35 -5.45
N GLY A 36 7.49 21.40 -6.26
CA GLY A 36 8.57 21.98 -7.06
C GLY A 36 9.21 20.94 -8.00
N PRO A 37 10.54 20.73 -7.94
CA PRO A 37 11.22 19.74 -8.77
C PRO A 37 11.06 18.30 -8.26
N SER A 38 10.65 18.12 -7.00
CA SER A 38 10.58 16.81 -6.35
C SER A 38 9.20 16.19 -6.50
N GLN A 39 9.19 14.87 -6.59
CA GLN A 39 7.97 14.06 -6.70
C GLN A 39 8.04 12.86 -5.75
N ALA A 40 6.88 12.41 -5.29
CA ALA A 40 6.78 11.23 -4.45
C ALA A 40 5.51 10.43 -4.74
N ILE A 41 5.62 9.11 -4.76
CA ILE A 41 4.45 8.24 -4.72
C ILE A 41 4.27 7.74 -3.29
N GLU A 42 3.08 7.93 -2.74
CA GLU A 42 2.70 7.38 -1.45
C GLU A 42 2.01 6.03 -1.67
N ILE A 43 2.51 5.01 -0.98
CA ILE A 43 2.00 3.66 -1.03
C ILE A 43 1.77 3.11 0.38
N GLU A 44 0.95 2.07 0.47
CA GLU A 44 0.91 1.19 1.63
C GLU A 44 0.80 -0.26 1.19
N GLN A 45 1.16 -1.18 2.08
CA GLN A 45 0.86 -2.58 1.86
C GLN A 45 -0.66 -2.80 1.90
N ALA A 46 -1.18 -3.62 0.99
CA ALA A 46 -2.54 -4.10 1.09
C ALA A 46 -2.65 -5.01 2.31
N LEU A 47 -3.58 -4.68 3.20
CA LEU A 47 -3.79 -5.41 4.44
C LEU A 47 -5.20 -5.98 4.41
N ASP A 48 -5.31 -7.31 4.36
CA ASP A 48 -6.57 -8.02 4.47
C ASP A 48 -6.60 -8.83 5.77
N ASP A 49 -7.66 -8.64 6.55
CA ASP A 49 -7.88 -9.25 7.87
C ASP A 49 -6.60 -9.48 8.71
N PRO A 50 -5.89 -8.41 9.14
CA PRO A 50 -4.64 -8.57 9.89
C PRO A 50 -4.90 -9.30 11.21
N ARG A 51 -3.99 -10.22 11.57
CA ARG A 51 -4.09 -11.03 12.80
C ARG A 51 -2.82 -10.92 13.63
N CYS A 52 -2.98 -11.06 14.94
CA CYS A 52 -1.85 -11.20 15.83
C CYS A 52 -1.18 -12.55 15.59
N GLU A 53 0.12 -12.55 15.30
CA GLU A 53 0.88 -13.79 15.09
C GLU A 53 0.98 -14.65 16.36
N GLN A 54 0.77 -14.07 17.54
CA GLN A 54 0.90 -14.77 18.82
C GLN A 54 -0.40 -15.42 19.30
N CYS A 55 -1.53 -14.72 19.29
CA CYS A 55 -2.81 -15.26 19.77
C CYS A 55 -3.84 -15.55 18.67
N GLY A 56 -3.60 -15.11 17.42
CA GLY A 56 -4.51 -15.32 16.28
C GLY A 56 -5.71 -14.36 16.22
N ASP A 57 -5.93 -13.54 17.26
CA ASP A 57 -7.01 -12.55 17.29
C ASP A 57 -6.83 -11.49 16.20
N ARG A 58 -7.95 -10.90 15.80
CA ARG A 58 -7.97 -9.80 14.83
C ARG A 58 -7.18 -8.62 15.38
N ALA A 59 -6.21 -8.17 14.58
CA ALA A 59 -5.43 -6.98 14.85
C ALA A 59 -6.08 -5.74 14.21
N TYR A 60 -5.71 -4.58 14.72
CA TYR A 60 -6.25 -3.30 14.26
C TYR A 60 -5.12 -2.31 13.99
N ILE A 61 -5.30 -1.44 13.00
CA ILE A 61 -4.32 -0.39 12.72
C ILE A 61 -4.42 0.69 13.81
N LYS A 62 -3.40 0.75 14.66
CA LYS A 62 -3.20 1.77 15.70
C LYS A 62 -2.70 3.09 15.13
N ASP A 63 -1.76 3.02 14.19
CA ASP A 63 -1.06 4.19 13.66
C ASP A 63 -0.52 3.93 12.24
N ARG A 64 -0.20 5.00 11.52
CA ARG A 64 0.28 4.97 10.12
C ARG A 64 1.56 5.77 9.93
N PRO A 65 2.70 5.29 10.49
CA PRO A 65 3.97 5.99 10.33
C PRO A 65 4.39 6.02 8.85
N LYS A 66 4.94 7.16 8.41
CA LYS A 66 5.44 7.34 7.04
C LYS A 66 6.96 7.32 7.02
N VAL A 67 7.53 6.54 6.11
CA VAL A 67 8.98 6.47 5.85
C VAL A 67 9.24 6.91 4.42
N ARG A 68 10.24 7.75 4.20
CA ARG A 68 10.65 8.21 2.87
C ARG A 68 11.89 7.46 2.41
N TYR A 69 11.81 6.85 1.23
CA TYR A 69 12.96 6.28 0.52
C TYR A 69 13.26 7.12 -0.71
N ILE A 70 14.54 7.38 -0.97
CA ILE A 70 14.98 8.08 -2.18
C ILE A 70 15.13 7.03 -3.28
N ASP A 71 14.62 7.31 -4.46
CA ASP A 71 14.66 6.42 -5.62
C ASP A 71 15.42 7.07 -6.79
N LEU A 72 15.67 6.29 -7.84
CA LEU A 72 16.19 6.79 -9.10
C LEU A 72 15.23 7.84 -9.69
N PRO A 73 15.76 8.88 -10.39
CA PRO A 73 14.92 9.87 -11.03
C PRO A 73 13.95 9.23 -12.03
N VAL A 74 12.69 9.62 -11.95
CA VAL A 74 11.64 9.18 -12.89
C VAL A 74 11.33 10.36 -13.82
N PHE A 75 11.45 10.15 -15.12
CA PHE A 75 11.32 11.20 -16.16
C PHE A 75 12.24 12.40 -15.92
N GLY A 76 13.48 12.14 -15.47
CA GLY A 76 14.49 13.18 -15.24
C GLY A 76 14.24 14.04 -13.99
N ARG A 77 13.31 13.63 -13.11
CA ARG A 77 12.97 14.37 -11.88
C ARG A 77 13.28 13.53 -10.64
N PRO A 78 13.83 14.13 -9.56
CA PRO A 78 14.05 13.44 -8.30
C PRO A 78 12.77 12.79 -7.78
N MET A 79 12.82 11.49 -7.51
CA MET A 79 11.68 10.69 -7.06
C MET A 79 11.94 10.14 -5.66
N SER A 80 10.87 10.04 -4.87
CA SER A 80 10.90 9.33 -3.60
C SER A 80 9.68 8.45 -3.43
N LEU A 81 9.86 7.35 -2.70
CA LEU A 81 8.77 6.49 -2.25
C LEU A 81 8.38 6.89 -0.82
N LEU A 82 7.14 7.28 -0.61
CA LEU A 82 6.56 7.48 0.71
C LEU A 82 5.81 6.22 1.13
N TRP A 83 6.45 5.41 1.96
CA TRP A 83 5.84 4.22 2.51
C TRP A 83 5.03 4.57 3.76
N ARG A 84 3.69 4.54 3.65
CA ARG A 84 2.78 4.61 4.79
C ARG A 84 2.61 3.21 5.38
N LYS A 85 3.36 2.92 6.44
CA LYS A 85 3.32 1.61 7.12
C LYS A 85 2.08 1.50 8.00
N HIS A 86 1.74 0.28 8.39
CA HIS A 86 0.70 0.03 9.39
C HIS A 86 1.36 -0.38 10.69
N ARG A 87 1.11 0.39 11.75
CA ARG A 87 1.36 -0.07 13.11
C ARG A 87 0.09 -0.72 13.61
N LEU A 88 0.17 -2.01 13.89
CA LEU A 88 -0.94 -2.83 14.35
C LEU A 88 -0.95 -2.91 15.87
N TYR A 89 -2.12 -3.20 16.43
CA TYR A 89 -2.29 -3.57 17.82
C TYR A 89 -3.20 -4.79 17.96
N CYS A 90 -2.93 -5.62 18.97
CA CYS A 90 -3.80 -6.71 19.38
C CYS A 90 -4.69 -6.21 20.54
N PRO A 91 -6.02 -6.37 20.44
CA PRO A 91 -6.93 -5.92 21.50
C PRO A 91 -6.98 -6.89 22.69
N ASN A 92 -6.41 -8.09 22.57
CA ASN A 92 -6.48 -9.13 23.59
C ASN A 92 -5.62 -8.73 24.80
N PRO A 93 -6.22 -8.53 25.99
CA PRO A 93 -5.49 -8.08 27.18
C PRO A 93 -4.52 -9.13 27.72
N ASP A 94 -4.73 -10.42 27.41
CA ASP A 94 -3.90 -11.53 27.86
C ASP A 94 -2.75 -11.83 26.89
N CYS A 95 -2.72 -11.16 25.73
CA CYS A 95 -1.66 -11.32 24.75
C CYS A 95 -0.44 -10.46 25.13
N GLN A 96 0.75 -11.06 25.11
CA GLN A 96 2.00 -10.34 25.42
C GLN A 96 2.40 -9.36 24.31
N VAL A 97 1.93 -9.58 23.08
CA VAL A 97 2.16 -8.67 21.95
C VAL A 97 1.07 -7.61 21.92
N THR A 98 1.45 -6.39 22.26
CA THR A 98 0.53 -5.25 22.27
C THR A 98 0.51 -4.52 20.93
N THR A 99 1.68 -4.13 20.42
CA THR A 99 1.80 -3.37 19.16
C THR A 99 3.02 -3.76 18.36
N TRP A 100 2.89 -3.81 17.04
CA TRP A 100 3.98 -4.10 16.11
C TRP A 100 3.81 -3.30 14.82
N THR A 101 4.87 -3.15 14.04
CA THR A 101 4.79 -2.52 12.71
C THR A 101 4.78 -3.63 11.68
N ASN A 102 3.72 -3.67 10.86
CA ASN A 102 3.68 -4.55 9.71
C ASN A 102 4.78 -4.15 8.72
N GLN A 103 5.47 -5.13 8.12
CA GLN A 103 6.70 -4.87 7.36
C GLN A 103 6.48 -4.00 6.13
#